data_AF-A0A7L5JM39-F1
#
_entry.id   AF-A0A7L5JM39-F1
#
_cell.length_a   1.000
_cell.length_b   1.000
_cell.length_c   1.000
_cell.angle_alpha   90.00
_cell.angle_beta   90.00
_cell.angle_gamma   90.00
#
_symmetry.space_group_name_H-M   'P 1'
#
loop_
_entity.id
_entity.type
_entity.pdbx_description
1 polymer ?
#
loop_
_entity_poly.entity_id
_entity_poly.type
_entity_poly.pdbx_seq_one_letter_code
_entity_poly.pdbx_strand_id
1 'polypeptide(L)'
;MKFNKIFKVILLFVFAVYFTGCSGKPVTFDSVDPKLYADKKSEGRTISGEASGFQLLLFIPIGVNDRHKQAYDVLKGQANGDIITDIKVTESWTYAFVGTVYTTKFTATAYPRNK
;
A
#
# COMPACT_ATOMS: atom_id res chain seq x y z
N MET A 1 26.44 -19.19 33.99
CA MET A 1 26.81 -19.27 32.56
C MET A 1 25.63 -19.47 31.58
N LYS A 2 24.51 -20.12 31.97
CA LYS A 2 23.33 -20.30 31.09
C LYS A 2 22.50 -19.03 30.85
N PHE A 3 22.42 -18.12 31.83
CA PHE A 3 21.64 -16.87 31.74
C PHE A 3 22.15 -15.93 30.63
N ASN A 4 23.47 -15.77 30.50
CA ASN A 4 24.08 -14.99 29.42
C ASN A 4 23.86 -15.59 28.02
N LYS A 5 23.71 -16.92 27.90
CA LYS A 5 23.39 -17.55 26.61
C LYS A 5 21.92 -17.32 26.24
N ILE A 6 21.01 -17.46 27.21
CA ILE A 6 19.58 -17.21 26.99
C ILE A 6 19.32 -15.72 26.67
N PHE A 7 19.94 -14.80 27.41
CA PHE A 7 19.83 -13.37 27.15
C PHE A 7 20.33 -12.98 25.76
N LYS A 8 21.46 -13.55 25.31
CA LYS A 8 21.98 -13.34 23.95
C LYS A 8 21.01 -13.86 22.88
N VAL A 9 20.39 -15.02 23.09
CA VAL A 9 19.40 -15.58 22.14
C VAL A 9 18.15 -14.70 22.07
N ILE A 10 17.64 -14.23 23.21
CA ILE A 10 16.50 -13.31 23.25
C ILE A 10 16.83 -12.00 22.53
N LEU A 11 18.01 -11.42 22.80
CA LEU A 11 18.44 -10.18 22.15
C LEU A 11 18.52 -10.33 20.63
N LEU A 12 19.05 -11.46 20.16
CA LEU A 12 19.20 -11.76 18.73
C LEU A 12 17.83 -11.98 18.07
N PHE A 13 16.89 -12.63 18.76
CA PHE A 13 15.52 -12.78 18.30
C PHE A 13 14.78 -11.43 18.21
N VAL A 14 14.91 -10.58 19.24
CA VAL A 14 14.35 -9.23 19.23
C VAL A 14 14.89 -8.42 18.06
N PHE A 15 16.21 -8.43 17.83
CA PHE A 15 16.84 -7.77 16.68
C PHE A 15 16.32 -8.31 15.34
N ALA A 16 16.16 -9.63 15.21
CA ALA A 16 15.63 -10.24 14.00
C ALA A 16 14.18 -9.79 13.70
N VAL A 17 13.33 -9.70 14.72
CA VAL A 17 11.94 -9.20 14.57
C VAL A 17 11.94 -7.72 14.16
N TYR A 18 12.83 -6.90 14.74
CA TYR A 18 12.95 -5.49 14.39
C TYR A 18 13.24 -5.24 12.90
N PHE A 19 14.08 -6.05 12.26
CA PHE A 19 14.41 -5.88 10.85
C PHE A 19 13.22 -6.14 9.91
N THR A 20 12.23 -6.94 10.32
CA THR A 20 11.03 -7.20 9.49
C THR A 20 10.06 -6.02 9.44
N GLY A 21 10.12 -5.11 10.42
CA GLY A 21 9.24 -3.94 10.50
C GLY A 21 9.65 -2.77 9.60
N CYS A 22 10.86 -2.76 9.04
CA CYS A 22 11.39 -1.63 8.26
C CYS A 22 11.11 -1.71 6.75
N SER A 23 10.46 -2.76 6.24
CA SER A 23 10.23 -2.92 4.80
C SER A 23 8.74 -2.88 4.47
N GLY A 24 8.33 -1.88 3.68
CA GLY A 24 7.02 -1.82 3.04
C GLY A 24 7.02 -2.56 1.70
N LYS A 25 5.86 -3.06 1.28
CA LYS A 25 5.72 -3.67 -0.06
C LYS A 25 5.68 -2.57 -1.13
N PRO A 26 6.64 -2.52 -2.05
CA PRO A 26 6.64 -1.50 -3.10
C PRO A 26 5.46 -1.70 -4.05
N VAL A 27 4.95 -0.59 -4.58
CA VAL A 27 3.95 -0.55 -5.64
C VAL A 27 4.60 0.05 -6.87
N THR A 28 4.50 -0.64 -8.00
CA THR A 28 5.01 -0.19 -9.30
C THR A 28 3.85 0.17 -10.22
N PHE A 29 4.03 1.24 -10.99
CA PHE A 29 3.10 1.65 -12.03
C PHE A 29 3.74 1.41 -13.39
N ASP A 30 3.01 0.77 -14.28
CA ASP A 30 3.45 0.61 -15.66
C ASP A 30 3.14 1.90 -16.44
N SER A 31 4.11 2.33 -17.26
CA SER A 31 3.84 3.38 -18.25
C SER A 31 3.02 2.78 -19.39
N VAL A 32 1.94 3.46 -19.77
CA VAL A 32 1.04 3.01 -20.83
C VAL A 32 1.17 3.96 -22.02
N ASP A 33 1.34 3.42 -23.23
CA ASP A 33 1.29 4.21 -24.46
C ASP A 33 -0.13 4.81 -24.63
N PRO A 34 -0.27 6.15 -24.71
CA PRO A 34 -1.56 6.82 -24.93
C PRO A 34 -2.34 6.33 -26.16
N LYS A 35 -1.67 5.75 -27.16
CA LYS A 35 -2.32 5.19 -28.35
C LYS A 35 -3.23 4.00 -28.04
N LEU A 36 -2.98 3.27 -26.93
CA LEU A 36 -3.76 2.08 -26.56
C LEU A 36 -5.18 2.37 -26.09
N TYR A 37 -5.49 3.64 -25.78
CA TYR A 37 -6.81 4.08 -25.34
C TYR A 37 -7.26 5.39 -26.02
N ALA A 38 -6.59 5.79 -27.10
CA ALA A 38 -6.85 7.07 -27.77
C ALA A 38 -8.26 7.16 -28.35
N ASP A 39 -8.79 6.05 -28.85
CA ASP A 39 -10.14 5.85 -29.38
C ASP A 39 -11.22 5.79 -28.30
N LYS A 40 -10.83 5.47 -27.06
CA LYS A 40 -11.76 5.26 -25.93
C LYS A 40 -11.67 6.31 -24.83
N LYS A 41 -11.07 7.47 -25.13
CA LYS A 41 -10.92 8.55 -24.14
C LYS A 41 -12.26 8.99 -23.51
N SER A 42 -13.36 8.92 -24.27
CA SER A 42 -14.70 9.25 -23.75
C SER A 42 -15.28 8.19 -22.80
N GLU A 43 -14.71 6.98 -22.78
CA GLU A 43 -15.14 5.87 -21.91
C GLU A 43 -14.33 5.80 -20.61
N GLY A 44 -13.47 6.79 -20.36
CA GLY A 44 -12.67 6.89 -19.15
C GLY A 44 -13.56 7.01 -17.91
N ARG A 45 -13.40 6.09 -16.96
CA ARG A 45 -14.12 6.12 -15.68
C ARG A 45 -13.16 6.28 -14.52
N THR A 46 -13.58 7.00 -13.49
CA THR A 46 -12.81 7.09 -12.25
C THR A 46 -12.90 5.79 -11.46
N ILE A 47 -11.75 5.28 -11.04
CA ILE A 47 -11.62 4.16 -10.10
C ILE A 47 -10.85 4.60 -8.86
N SER A 48 -11.08 3.93 -7.75
CA SER A 48 -10.38 4.23 -6.51
C SER A 48 -10.18 3.00 -5.63
N GLY A 49 -9.17 3.04 -4.77
CA GLY A 49 -8.93 1.99 -3.79
C GLY A 49 -8.27 2.59 -2.58
N GLU A 50 -8.68 2.13 -1.40
CA GLU A 50 -8.12 2.62 -0.14
C GLU A 50 -7.81 1.49 0.81
N ALA A 51 -6.82 1.73 1.67
CA ALA A 51 -6.48 0.85 2.78
C ALA A 51 -5.86 1.65 3.91
N SER A 52 -6.09 1.17 5.13
CA SER A 52 -5.59 1.80 6.35
C SER A 52 -4.70 0.86 7.13
N GLY A 53 -3.70 1.44 7.79
CA GLY A 53 -2.90 0.80 8.82
C GLY A 53 -2.98 1.58 10.12
N PHE A 54 -2.64 0.93 11.23
CA PHE A 54 -2.62 1.52 12.56
C PHE A 54 -1.23 1.47 13.16
N GLN A 55 -0.73 2.61 13.63
CA GLN A 55 0.53 2.71 14.34
C GLN A 55 0.26 2.83 15.84
N LEU A 56 0.40 1.72 16.56
CA LEU A 56 0.20 1.66 18.00
C LEU A 56 1.42 2.25 18.73
N LEU A 57 1.17 3.16 19.69
CA LEU A 57 2.17 3.81 20.51
C LEU A 57 3.32 4.46 19.71
N LEU A 58 3.02 4.92 18.49
CA LEU A 58 3.99 5.49 17.54
C LEU A 58 5.13 4.53 17.11
N PHE A 59 5.02 3.23 17.41
CA PHE A 59 6.14 2.32 17.27
C PHE A 59 5.80 0.97 16.65
N ILE A 60 4.60 0.45 16.89
CA ILE A 60 4.19 -0.87 16.39
C ILE A 60 3.32 -0.65 15.14
N PRO A 61 3.86 -0.83 13.92
CA PRO A 61 3.09 -0.69 12.70
C PRO A 61 2.23 -1.95 12.46
N ILE A 62 0.91 -1.80 12.56
CA ILE A 62 -0.07 -2.85 12.28
C ILE A 62 -0.70 -2.54 10.92
N GLY A 63 -0.33 -3.30 9.88
CA GLY A 63 -0.86 -3.11 8.52
C GLY A 63 -0.37 -1.83 7.80
N VAL A 64 0.39 -0.96 8.47
CA VAL A 64 0.90 0.30 7.88
C VAL A 64 1.82 0.04 6.70
N ASN A 65 2.68 -0.98 6.78
CA ASN A 65 3.68 -1.26 5.74
C ASN A 65 3.09 -1.81 4.43
N ASP A 66 1.91 -2.43 4.51
CA ASP A 66 1.24 -3.06 3.37
C ASP A 66 0.13 -2.19 2.76
N ARG A 67 -0.23 -1.08 3.42
CA ARG A 67 -1.40 -0.25 3.05
C ARG A 67 -1.35 0.24 1.59
N HIS A 68 -0.19 0.63 1.08
CA HIS A 68 -0.06 1.06 -0.31
C HIS A 68 -0.43 -0.06 -1.29
N LYS A 69 0.10 -1.27 -1.06
CA LYS A 69 -0.14 -2.44 -1.92
C LYS A 69 -1.60 -2.86 -1.85
N GLN A 70 -2.20 -2.88 -0.66
CA GLN A 70 -3.61 -3.21 -0.48
C GLN A 70 -4.52 -2.21 -1.17
N ALA A 71 -4.30 -0.91 -0.98
CA ALA A 71 -5.09 0.14 -1.63
C ALA A 71 -4.98 0.06 -3.17
N TYR A 72 -3.78 -0.21 -3.69
CA TYR A 72 -3.58 -0.38 -5.12
C TYR A 72 -4.19 -1.68 -5.68
N ASP A 73 -4.20 -2.77 -4.92
CA ASP A 73 -4.88 -4.02 -5.31
C ASP A 73 -6.39 -3.85 -5.38
N VAL A 74 -7.00 -3.11 -4.44
CA VAL A 74 -8.41 -2.73 -4.50
C VAL A 74 -8.70 -1.91 -5.76
N LEU A 75 -7.86 -0.93 -6.07
CA LEU A 75 -8.00 -0.11 -7.29
C LEU A 75 -7.90 -0.98 -8.56
N LYS A 76 -6.91 -1.88 -8.65
CA LYS A 76 -6.79 -2.81 -9.79
C LYS A 76 -7.98 -3.76 -9.91
N GLY A 77 -8.53 -4.21 -8.78
CA GLY A 77 -9.77 -4.97 -8.75
C GLY A 77 -10.92 -4.21 -9.40
N GLN A 78 -11.06 -2.92 -9.11
CA GLN A 78 -12.06 -2.07 -9.77
C GLN A 78 -11.77 -1.84 -11.24
N ALA A 79 -10.51 -1.81 -11.66
CA ALA A 79 -10.13 -1.69 -13.07
C ALA A 79 -10.53 -2.92 -13.89
N ASN A 80 -10.61 -4.11 -13.29
CA ASN A 80 -11.01 -5.35 -13.97
C ASN A 80 -10.23 -5.63 -15.28
N GLY A 81 -8.93 -5.29 -15.30
CA GLY A 81 -8.07 -5.45 -16.48
C GLY A 81 -8.07 -4.29 -17.47
N ASP A 82 -8.86 -3.24 -17.21
CA ASP A 82 -8.81 -1.97 -17.93
C ASP A 82 -7.43 -1.30 -17.80
N ILE A 83 -7.14 -0.41 -18.76
CA ILE A 83 -5.93 0.40 -18.78
C ILE A 83 -6.05 1.49 -17.70
N ILE A 84 -5.12 1.51 -16.76
CA ILE A 84 -5.10 2.48 -15.65
C ILE A 84 -4.13 3.62 -15.98
N THR A 85 -4.60 4.87 -15.90
CA THR A 85 -3.81 6.08 -16.09
C THR A 85 -4.09 7.10 -15.00
N ASP A 86 -3.31 8.20 -15.01
CA ASP A 86 -3.55 9.37 -14.16
C ASP A 86 -3.68 9.02 -12.66
N ILE A 87 -2.81 8.12 -12.21
CA ILE A 87 -2.80 7.64 -10.83
C ILE A 87 -2.44 8.79 -9.89
N LYS A 88 -3.30 9.04 -8.91
CA LYS A 88 -3.11 10.01 -7.83
C LYS A 88 -3.11 9.26 -6.51
N VAL A 89 -2.10 9.54 -5.70
CA VAL A 89 -1.94 8.99 -4.35
C VAL A 89 -2.30 10.08 -3.34
N THR A 90 -3.18 9.77 -2.40
CA THR A 90 -3.55 10.65 -1.29
C THR A 90 -3.33 9.91 0.01
N GLU A 91 -2.58 10.52 0.91
CA GLU A 91 -2.34 10.01 2.26
C GLU A 91 -3.09 10.89 3.26
N SER A 92 -3.77 10.27 4.21
CA SER A 92 -4.39 10.95 5.34
C SER A 92 -4.08 10.21 6.63
N TRP A 93 -4.16 10.92 7.75
CA TRP A 93 -3.94 10.34 9.06
C TRP A 93 -4.89 10.93 10.09
N THR A 94 -5.19 10.15 11.11
CA THR A 94 -5.98 10.59 12.25
C THR A 94 -5.45 10.00 13.54
N TYR A 95 -5.50 10.77 14.62
CA TYR A 95 -5.12 10.29 15.94
C TYR A 95 -6.26 9.46 16.53
N ALA A 96 -5.94 8.26 16.99
CA ALA A 96 -6.75 7.46 17.90
C ALA A 96 -6.18 7.57 19.32
N PHE A 97 -6.86 6.99 20.31
CA PHE A 97 -6.47 7.10 21.72
C PHE A 97 -5.04 6.63 22.02
N VAL A 98 -4.62 5.49 21.46
CA VAL A 98 -3.31 4.86 21.71
C VAL A 98 -2.42 4.79 20.46
N GLY A 99 -2.75 5.53 19.40
CA GLY A 99 -1.98 5.43 18.16
C GLY A 99 -2.52 6.29 17.02
N THR A 100 -1.95 6.11 15.84
CA THR A 100 -2.30 6.89 14.64
C THR A 100 -2.80 5.95 13.55
N VAL A 101 -3.96 6.26 12.97
CA VAL A 101 -4.42 5.57 11.75
C VAL A 101 -3.83 6.30 10.56
N TYR A 102 -3.21 5.56 9.65
CA TYR A 102 -2.73 6.04 8.36
C TYR A 102 -3.57 5.42 7.25
N THR A 103 -4.13 6.25 6.38
CA THR A 103 -4.97 5.80 5.27
C THR A 103 -4.39 6.26 3.95
N THR A 104 -4.26 5.31 3.03
CA THR A 104 -3.84 5.58 1.66
C THR A 104 -5.00 5.39 0.74
N LYS A 105 -5.21 6.37 -0.12
CA LYS A 105 -6.20 6.32 -1.19
C LYS A 105 -5.53 6.52 -2.53
N PHE A 106 -5.70 5.55 -3.40
CA PHE A 106 -5.41 5.70 -4.82
C PHE A 106 -6.69 6.10 -5.56
N THR A 107 -6.53 7.02 -6.51
CA THR A 107 -7.56 7.35 -7.50
C THR A 107 -6.91 7.35 -8.87
N ALA A 108 -7.62 6.90 -9.89
CA ALA A 108 -7.10 6.81 -11.25
C ALA A 108 -8.23 6.87 -12.27
N THR A 109 -7.87 6.99 -13.54
CA THR A 109 -8.79 6.82 -14.67
C THR A 109 -8.56 5.45 -15.29
N ALA A 110 -9.65 4.71 -15.54
CA ALA A 110 -9.62 3.43 -16.22
C ALA A 110 -10.26 3.55 -17.61
N TYR A 111 -9.56 3.05 -18.64
CA TYR A 111 -10.06 2.96 -20.01
C TYR A 111 -10.22 1.51 -20.44
N PRO A 112 -11.30 1.14 -21.14
CA PRO A 112 -11.49 -0.24 -21.60
C PRO A 112 -10.34 -0.71 -22.48
N ARG A 113 -9.78 -1.89 -22.17
CA ARG A 113 -8.74 -2.48 -23.01
C ARG A 113 -9.35 -3.01 -24.31
N ASN A 114 -8.75 -2.71 -25.47
CA ASN A 114 -9.09 -3.41 -26.71
C ASN A 114 -8.75 -4.90 -26.54
N LYS A 115 -9.74 -5.77 -26.68
CA LYS A 115 -9.55 -7.23 -26.70
C LYS A 115 -9.00 -7.66 -28.04
#